data_AF-A0A533WYT0-F1
#
_entry.id   AF-A0A533WYT0-F1
#
_cell.length_a   1.000
_cell.length_b   1.000
_cell.length_c   1.000
_cell.angle_alpha   90.00
_cell.angle_beta   90.00
_cell.angle_gamma   90.00
#
_symmetry.space_group_name_H-M   'P 1'
#
loop_
_entity.id
_entity.type
_entity.pdbx_description
1 polymer ?
#
loop_
_entity_poly.entity_id
_entity_poly.type
_entity_poly.pdbx_seq_one_letter_code
_entity_poly.pdbx_strand_id
1 'polypeptide(L)'
;MSFLDSDLVISGVLAFLAGMASVMVYFRVRNVGVERRYRADETVIEAVVLEYTRRLRDYDNVIAELSVKVDIMEVRSETPRTVTSQPSHHAQPHVAPPSEPVTITQHANVENQEANGTTDYILKLLAERPLTSREVQQSVGRTREHTARLMKRLHDSGLVSRDVNSKPFRYNITDAGRERLREKLAPAAV
;
A
#
# COMPACT_ATOMS: atom_id res chain seq x y z
N MET A 1 46.67 -67.08 -29.33
CA MET A 1 45.51 -66.89 -28.41
C MET A 1 45.50 -65.49 -27.80
N SER A 2 46.09 -64.47 -28.44
CA SER A 2 46.32 -63.14 -27.83
C SER A 2 45.53 -61.99 -28.49
N PHE A 3 44.83 -62.25 -29.59
CA PHE A 3 44.02 -61.25 -30.29
C PHE A 3 42.67 -61.00 -29.61
N LEU A 4 42.04 -62.03 -29.02
CA LEU A 4 40.75 -61.88 -28.33
C LEU A 4 40.85 -61.03 -27.05
N ASP A 5 41.95 -61.15 -26.30
CA ASP A 5 42.15 -60.37 -25.07
C ASP A 5 42.33 -58.88 -25.38
N SER A 6 42.96 -58.57 -26.51
CA SER A 6 43.19 -57.20 -26.97
C SER A 6 41.88 -56.55 -27.44
N ASP A 7 41.05 -57.28 -28.19
CA ASP A 7 39.75 -56.79 -28.67
C ASP A 7 38.76 -56.52 -27.53
N LEU A 8 38.78 -57.36 -26.48
CA LEU A 8 37.94 -57.15 -25.30
C LEU A 8 38.31 -55.86 -24.58
N VAL A 9 39.61 -55.61 -24.39
CA VAL A 9 40.11 -54.37 -23.76
C VAL A 9 39.75 -53.14 -24.61
N ILE A 10 39.93 -53.22 -25.92
CA ILE A 10 39.58 -52.12 -26.85
C ILE A 10 38.08 -51.82 -26.81
N SER A 11 37.21 -52.84 -26.80
CA SER A 11 35.76 -52.65 -26.71
C SER A 11 35.32 -51.98 -25.40
N GLY A 12 35.97 -52.34 -24.28
CA GLY A 12 35.71 -51.73 -22.98
C GLY A 12 36.08 -50.25 -22.93
N VAL A 13 37.23 -49.89 -23.49
CA VAL A 13 37.66 -48.48 -23.59
C VAL A 13 36.70 -47.67 -24.48
N LEU A 14 36.23 -48.25 -25.59
CA LEU A 14 35.33 -47.58 -26.52
C LEU A 14 33.93 -47.36 -25.92
N ALA A 15 33.41 -48.34 -25.16
CA ALA A 15 32.16 -48.20 -24.42
C ALA A 15 32.26 -47.14 -23.30
N PHE A 16 33.41 -47.06 -22.61
CA PHE A 16 33.65 -46.03 -21.61
C PHE A 16 33.66 -44.62 -22.22
N LEU A 17 34.33 -44.44 -23.36
CA LEU A 17 34.35 -43.16 -24.08
C LEU A 17 32.96 -42.77 -24.59
N ALA A 18 32.19 -43.73 -25.12
CA ALA A 18 30.81 -43.50 -25.54
C ALA A 18 29.91 -43.08 -24.35
N GLY A 19 30.08 -43.72 -23.20
CA GLY A 19 29.40 -43.36 -21.95
C GLY A 19 29.77 -41.95 -21.48
N MET A 20 31.06 -41.60 -21.49
CA MET A 20 31.53 -40.26 -21.13
C MET A 20 30.97 -39.18 -22.06
N ALA A 21 30.99 -39.43 -23.38
CA ALA A 21 30.41 -38.53 -24.37
C ALA A 21 28.90 -38.37 -24.17
N SER A 22 28.18 -39.47 -23.88
CA SER A 22 26.75 -39.43 -23.58
C SER A 22 26.43 -38.59 -22.34
N VAL A 23 27.19 -38.77 -21.24
CA VAL A 23 27.05 -37.96 -20.02
C VAL A 23 27.38 -36.49 -20.30
N MET A 24 28.42 -36.22 -21.09
CA MET A 24 28.79 -34.86 -21.47
C MET A 24 27.69 -34.18 -22.30
N VAL A 25 27.09 -34.88 -23.26
CA VAL A 25 25.96 -34.37 -24.05
C VAL A 25 24.73 -34.16 -23.16
N TYR A 26 24.43 -35.09 -22.26
CA TYR A 26 23.34 -34.96 -21.29
C TYR A 26 23.54 -33.73 -20.39
N PHE A 27 24.73 -33.53 -19.83
CA PHE A 27 25.06 -32.36 -19.03
C PHE A 27 24.99 -31.07 -19.83
N ARG A 28 25.45 -31.08 -21.09
CA ARG A 28 25.42 -29.94 -22.00
C ARG A 28 23.97 -29.50 -22.26
N VAL A 29 23.09 -30.43 -22.63
CA VAL A 29 21.68 -30.14 -22.91
C VAL A 29 20.95 -29.67 -21.65
N ARG A 30 21.23 -30.31 -20.50
CA ARG A 30 20.65 -29.93 -19.21
C ARG A 30 21.07 -28.53 -18.77
N ASN A 31 22.35 -28.16 -18.90
CA ASN A 31 22.84 -26.84 -18.50
C ASN A 31 22.32 -25.71 -19.41
N VAL A 32 22.19 -25.94 -20.73
CA VAL A 32 21.66 -24.93 -21.66
C VAL A 32 20.19 -24.57 -21.36
N GLY A 33 19.41 -25.51 -20.80
CA GLY A 33 18.05 -25.23 -20.35
C GLY A 33 17.98 -24.37 -19.08
N VAL A 34 18.94 -24.50 -18.17
CA VAL A 34 19.01 -23.72 -16.92
C VAL A 34 19.45 -22.28 -17.20
N GLU A 35 20.44 -22.07 -18.05
CA GLU A 35 20.91 -20.72 -18.43
C GLU A 35 19.82 -19.89 -19.12
N ARG A 36 19.00 -20.52 -19.99
CA ARG A 36 17.86 -19.84 -20.64
C ARG A 36 16.78 -19.41 -19.65
N ARG A 37 16.53 -20.17 -18.59
CA ARG A 37 15.56 -19.81 -17.55
C ARG A 37 16.05 -18.64 -16.71
N TYR A 38 17.33 -18.64 -16.35
CA TYR A 38 17.93 -17.54 -15.57
C TYR A 38 17.90 -16.20 -16.31
N ARG A 39 18.22 -16.21 -17.61
CA ARG A 39 18.14 -15.04 -18.49
C ARG A 39 16.73 -14.48 -18.65
N ALA A 40 15.70 -15.33 -18.65
CA ALA A 40 14.31 -14.90 -18.78
C ALA A 40 13.78 -14.27 -17.48
N ASP A 41 14.18 -14.80 -16.33
CA ASP A 41 13.84 -14.19 -15.04
C ASP A 41 14.48 -12.80 -14.91
N GLU A 42 15.73 -12.63 -15.36
CA GLU A 42 16.44 -11.35 -15.30
C GLU A 42 15.75 -10.24 -16.12
N THR A 43 15.24 -10.54 -17.33
CA THR A 43 14.52 -9.55 -18.14
C THR A 43 13.16 -9.17 -17.54
N VAL A 44 12.47 -10.13 -16.92
CA VAL A 44 11.20 -9.87 -16.21
C VAL A 44 11.46 -9.00 -14.97
N ILE A 45 12.51 -9.31 -14.21
CA ILE A 45 12.91 -8.51 -13.04
C ILE A 45 13.28 -7.09 -13.48
N GLU A 46 14.06 -6.93 -14.54
CA GLU A 46 14.43 -5.62 -15.08
C GLU A 46 13.21 -4.80 -15.51
N ALA A 47 12.26 -5.43 -16.21
CA ALA A 47 11.01 -4.78 -16.62
C ALA A 47 10.19 -4.31 -15.42
N VAL A 48 10.10 -5.13 -14.37
CA VAL A 48 9.41 -4.76 -13.12
C VAL A 48 10.14 -3.61 -12.44
N VAL A 49 11.46 -3.69 -12.27
CA VAL A 49 12.26 -2.62 -11.64
C VAL A 49 12.12 -1.31 -12.41
N LEU A 50 12.11 -1.37 -13.74
CA LEU A 50 11.90 -0.19 -14.60
C LEU A 50 10.51 0.41 -14.39
N GLU A 51 9.46 -0.41 -14.32
CA GLU A 51 8.10 0.06 -14.03
C GLU A 51 8.03 0.74 -12.66
N TYR A 52 8.64 0.14 -11.63
CA TYR A 52 8.69 0.71 -10.29
C TYR A 52 9.43 2.05 -10.26
N THR A 53 10.59 2.12 -10.93
CA THR A 53 11.39 3.35 -11.01
C THR A 53 10.62 4.46 -11.71
N ARG A 54 9.87 4.12 -12.78
CA ARG A 54 9.01 5.06 -13.48
C ARG A 54 7.91 5.60 -12.57
N ARG A 55 7.17 4.73 -11.88
CA ARG A 55 6.12 5.14 -10.94
C ARG A 55 6.66 6.01 -9.81
N LEU A 56 7.85 5.69 -9.30
CA LEU A 56 8.49 6.46 -8.24
C LEU A 56 8.79 7.89 -8.70
N ARG A 57 9.30 8.03 -9.92
CA ARG A 57 9.58 9.33 -10.55
C ARG A 57 8.32 10.15 -10.78
N ASP A 58 7.20 9.52 -11.10
CA ASP A 58 5.91 10.22 -11.21
C ASP A 58 5.47 10.76 -9.85
N TYR A 59 5.66 10.00 -8.76
CA TYR A 59 5.38 10.50 -7.41
C TYR A 59 6.31 11.65 -7.00
N ASP A 60 7.60 11.59 -7.33
CA ASP A 60 8.55 12.68 -7.05
C ASP A 60 8.12 13.99 -7.73
N ASN A 61 7.61 13.92 -8.97
CA ASN A 61 7.10 15.09 -9.67
C ASN A 61 5.87 15.70 -8.98
N VAL A 62 4.93 14.85 -8.55
CA VAL A 62 3.73 15.30 -7.81
C VAL A 62 4.11 15.94 -6.47
N ILE A 63 5.10 15.37 -5.77
CA ILE A 63 5.61 15.92 -4.51
C ILE A 63 6.28 17.27 -4.75
N ALA A 64 7.08 17.41 -5.81
CA ALA A 64 7.72 18.67 -6.17
C ALA A 64 6.70 19.75 -6.51
N GLU A 65 5.68 19.42 -7.32
CA GLU A 65 4.58 20.34 -7.63
C GLU A 65 3.82 20.79 -6.38
N LEU A 66 3.49 19.84 -5.49
CA LEU A 66 2.80 20.15 -4.25
C LEU A 66 3.66 21.04 -3.33
N SER A 67 4.96 20.76 -3.25
CA SER A 67 5.92 21.57 -2.47
C SER A 67 5.97 23.01 -2.97
N VAL A 68 6.04 23.21 -4.29
CA VAL A 68 6.00 24.55 -4.90
C VAL A 68 4.68 25.25 -4.59
N LYS A 69 3.55 24.55 -4.69
CA LYS A 69 2.24 25.13 -4.40
C LYS A 69 2.12 25.56 -2.94
N VAL A 70 2.65 24.77 -2.01
CA VAL A 70 2.67 25.09 -0.58
C VAL A 70 3.53 26.32 -0.32
N ASP A 71 4.73 26.40 -0.90
CA ASP A 71 5.63 27.55 -0.78
C ASP A 71 4.96 28.85 -1.27
N ILE A 72 4.28 28.81 -2.43
CA ILE A 72 3.50 29.95 -2.94
C ILE A 72 2.37 30.36 -1.98
N MET A 73 1.70 29.39 -1.36
CA MET A 73 0.63 29.64 -0.39
C MET A 73 1.17 30.20 0.94
N GLU A 74 2.36 29.78 1.37
CA GLU A 74 3.05 30.26 2.57
C GLU A 74 3.51 31.71 2.37
N VAL A 75 4.15 32.02 1.24
CA VAL A 75 4.53 33.40 0.86
C VAL A 75 3.31 34.34 0.82
N ARG A 76 2.14 33.86 0.37
CA ARG A 76 0.90 34.64 0.37
C ARG A 76 0.30 34.86 1.76
N SER A 77 0.66 34.02 2.73
CA SER A 77 0.18 34.09 4.11
C SER A 77 1.02 35.04 4.98
N GLU A 78 2.25 35.35 4.55
CA GLU A 78 3.19 36.25 5.23
C GLU A 78 3.24 37.65 4.60
N THR A 79 2.17 38.46 4.73
CA THR A 79 2.20 39.95 4.65
C THR A 79 0.91 40.54 5.24
N PRO A 80 0.94 41.71 5.90
CA PRO A 80 1.06 41.82 7.36
C PRO A 80 -0.25 42.20 8.05
N ARG A 81 -0.62 41.47 9.10
CA ARG A 81 -1.57 41.97 10.12
C ARG A 81 -0.81 42.87 11.11
N THR A 82 -0.67 44.13 10.75
CA THR A 82 -0.36 45.20 11.71
C THR A 82 -1.62 45.51 12.51
N VAL A 83 -1.73 45.00 13.74
CA VAL A 83 -2.46 45.69 14.82
C VAL A 83 -1.72 45.43 16.14
N THR A 84 -0.89 46.41 16.49
CA THR A 84 -0.49 46.86 17.83
C THR A 84 -1.37 46.36 18.97
N SER A 85 -0.78 45.79 20.04
CA SER A 85 -0.83 46.37 21.40
C SER A 85 -0.31 45.42 22.51
N GLN A 86 0.74 45.87 23.21
CA GLN A 86 0.96 45.76 24.66
C GLN A 86 1.84 46.97 25.06
N PRO A 87 1.75 47.58 26.27
CA PRO A 87 1.37 46.96 27.56
C PRO A 87 0.39 47.77 28.46
N SER A 88 -0.20 47.06 29.44
CA SER A 88 -0.67 47.46 30.80
C SER A 88 -1.30 48.86 31.06
N HIS A 89 -2.55 48.90 31.56
CA HIS A 89 -2.95 49.44 32.88
C HIS A 89 -4.48 49.69 33.00
N HIS A 90 -5.09 48.96 33.93
CA HIS A 90 -6.15 49.36 34.89
C HIS A 90 -7.53 49.91 34.45
N ALA A 91 -8.55 49.34 35.13
CA ALA A 91 -9.90 49.83 35.42
C ALA A 91 -11.02 49.62 34.37
N GLN A 92 -11.79 48.54 34.57
CA GLN A 92 -13.24 48.50 34.28
C GLN A 92 -13.97 49.43 35.27
N PRO A 93 -15.08 50.12 34.89
CA PRO A 93 -16.39 49.51 35.13
C PRO A 93 -17.59 49.96 34.23
N HIS A 94 -18.61 49.10 34.15
CA HIS A 94 -20.07 49.41 33.96
C HIS A 94 -20.52 49.85 32.53
N VAL A 95 -21.62 49.41 31.87
CA VAL A 95 -22.98 48.95 32.26
C VAL A 95 -23.63 48.07 31.13
N ALA A 96 -24.16 46.91 31.51
CA ALA A 96 -25.21 45.93 31.01
C ALA A 96 -26.07 46.12 29.71
N PRO A 97 -26.96 45.15 29.34
CA PRO A 97 -26.81 43.78 28.73
C PRO A 97 -27.76 43.65 27.47
N PRO A 98 -28.32 42.51 26.95
CA PRO A 98 -28.12 41.05 27.11
C PRO A 98 -28.00 40.26 25.76
N SER A 99 -27.46 39.02 25.77
CA SER A 99 -27.92 37.83 24.99
C SER A 99 -26.83 36.74 24.95
N GLU A 100 -27.20 35.55 25.42
CA GLU A 100 -26.49 34.26 25.32
C GLU A 100 -26.42 33.76 23.85
N PRO A 101 -25.90 32.54 23.54
CA PRO A 101 -24.66 31.85 23.91
C PRO A 101 -23.84 31.46 22.64
N VAL A 102 -22.50 31.39 22.66
CA VAL A 102 -21.75 30.77 21.53
C VAL A 102 -20.67 29.78 22.00
N THR A 103 -21.14 28.54 22.05
CA THR A 103 -20.50 27.23 21.89
C THR A 103 -19.12 27.21 21.23
N ILE A 104 -18.17 26.62 21.95
CA ILE A 104 -16.99 25.93 21.42
C ILE A 104 -17.48 24.84 20.45
N THR A 105 -17.22 24.94 19.15
CA THR A 105 -17.07 23.83 18.17
C THR A 105 -17.02 24.42 16.75
N GLN A 106 -15.88 24.32 16.06
CA GLN A 106 -15.80 24.24 14.57
C GLN A 106 -14.35 24.14 14.05
N HIS A 107 -13.61 23.09 14.44
CA HIS A 107 -12.41 22.65 13.71
C HIS A 107 -12.38 21.12 13.51
N ALA A 108 -13.54 20.45 13.58
CA ALA A 108 -13.63 18.99 13.46
C ALA A 108 -14.36 18.50 12.19
N ASN A 109 -14.92 19.39 11.37
CA ASN A 109 -15.89 18.99 10.35
C ASN A 109 -15.28 18.66 8.97
N VAL A 110 -14.11 19.21 8.63
CA VAL A 110 -13.51 19.02 7.29
C VAL A 110 -12.79 17.67 7.16
N GLU A 111 -12.13 17.20 8.23
CA GLU A 111 -11.46 15.87 8.23
C GLU A 111 -12.46 14.70 8.27
N ASN A 112 -13.64 14.89 8.87
CA ASN A 112 -14.64 13.83 9.00
C ASN A 112 -15.35 13.51 7.67
N GLN A 113 -15.54 14.48 6.77
CA GLN A 113 -16.26 14.25 5.52
C GLN A 113 -15.49 13.38 4.51
N GLU A 114 -14.17 13.55 4.37
CA GLU A 114 -13.33 12.67 3.53
C GLU A 114 -13.12 11.29 4.14
N ALA A 115 -13.02 11.23 5.49
CA ALA A 115 -12.92 9.97 6.21
C ALA A 115 -14.16 9.10 5.99
N ASN A 116 -15.35 9.71 5.91
CA ASN A 116 -16.59 8.97 5.69
C ASN A 116 -16.61 8.21 4.37
N GLY A 117 -16.28 8.85 3.24
CA GLY A 117 -16.28 8.18 1.93
C GLY A 117 -15.24 7.06 1.83
N THR A 118 -14.06 7.27 2.42
CA THR A 118 -13.00 6.25 2.49
C THR A 118 -13.43 5.07 3.36
N THR A 119 -14.14 5.34 4.45
CA THR A 119 -14.64 4.30 5.37
C THR A 119 -15.62 3.37 4.66
N ASP A 120 -16.60 3.92 3.93
CA ASP A 120 -17.62 3.11 3.25
C ASP A 120 -17.00 2.25 2.14
N TYR A 121 -16.04 2.82 1.40
CA TYR A 121 -15.32 2.08 0.38
C TYR A 121 -14.58 0.87 0.95
N ILE A 122 -13.98 1.00 2.14
CA ILE A 122 -13.33 -0.13 2.80
C ILE A 122 -14.34 -1.14 3.31
N LEU A 123 -15.47 -0.71 3.87
CA LEU A 123 -16.55 -1.63 4.25
C LEU A 123 -17.05 -2.42 3.04
N LYS A 124 -17.20 -1.78 1.87
CA LYS A 124 -17.54 -2.47 0.62
C LYS A 124 -16.50 -3.53 0.24
N LEU A 125 -15.22 -3.20 0.28
CA LEU A 125 -14.14 -4.15 -0.01
C LEU A 125 -14.15 -5.36 0.93
N LEU A 126 -14.39 -5.12 2.23
CA LEU A 126 -14.44 -6.15 3.26
C LEU A 126 -15.73 -6.98 3.22
N ALA A 127 -16.78 -6.49 2.56
CA ALA A 127 -18.00 -7.24 2.30
C ALA A 127 -17.81 -8.28 1.18
N GLU A 128 -16.91 -8.04 0.24
CA GLU A 128 -16.58 -8.97 -0.84
C GLU A 128 -15.66 -10.10 -0.36
N ARG A 129 -14.58 -9.76 0.37
CA ARG A 129 -13.62 -10.76 0.87
C ARG A 129 -12.84 -10.31 2.11
N PRO A 130 -12.34 -11.25 2.93
CA PRO A 130 -11.40 -10.94 4.01
C PRO A 130 -10.09 -10.36 3.47
N LEU A 131 -9.69 -9.19 3.94
CA LEU A 131 -8.51 -8.45 3.45
C LEU A 131 -7.49 -8.18 4.55
N THR A 132 -6.22 -8.12 4.19
CA THR A 132 -5.15 -7.64 5.07
C THR A 132 -5.05 -6.11 5.01
N SER A 133 -4.44 -5.47 6.02
CA SER A 133 -4.23 -4.01 6.01
C SER A 133 -3.45 -3.52 4.78
N ARG A 134 -2.56 -4.35 4.21
CA ARG A 134 -1.77 -3.99 3.01
C ARG A 134 -2.63 -4.01 1.75
N GLU A 135 -3.51 -4.99 1.61
CA GLU A 135 -4.45 -5.04 0.48
C GLU A 135 -5.44 -3.88 0.55
N VAL A 136 -5.97 -3.56 1.75
CA VAL A 136 -6.82 -2.38 1.95
C VAL A 136 -6.07 -1.09 1.57
N GLN A 137 -4.81 -0.95 2.00
CA GLN A 137 -3.98 0.20 1.64
C GLN A 137 -3.84 0.34 0.11
N GLN A 138 -3.59 -0.77 -0.59
CA GLN A 138 -3.46 -0.79 -2.04
C GLN A 138 -4.75 -0.38 -2.75
N SER A 139 -5.91 -0.83 -2.27
CA SER A 139 -7.20 -0.47 -2.86
C SER A 139 -7.60 0.99 -2.59
N VAL A 140 -7.30 1.49 -1.39
CA VAL A 140 -7.68 2.85 -0.95
C VAL A 140 -6.72 3.92 -1.47
N GLY A 141 -5.48 3.55 -1.84
CA GLY A 141 -4.48 4.48 -2.37
C GLY A 141 -3.95 5.49 -1.35
N ARG A 142 -4.10 5.23 -0.05
CA ARG A 142 -3.64 6.11 1.04
C ARG A 142 -2.36 5.56 1.68
N THR A 143 -1.72 6.37 2.54
CA THR A 143 -0.52 5.94 3.27
C THR A 143 -0.82 4.77 4.22
N ARG A 144 0.22 3.99 4.52
CA ARG A 144 0.13 2.86 5.47
C ARG A 144 -0.40 3.31 6.83
N GLU A 145 0.06 4.47 7.30
CA GLU A 145 -0.34 5.05 8.59
C GLU A 145 -1.82 5.45 8.60
N HIS A 146 -2.29 6.14 7.56
CA HIS A 146 -3.70 6.54 7.47
C HIS A 146 -4.63 5.31 7.45
N THR A 147 -4.25 4.29 6.66
CA THR A 147 -4.99 3.03 6.59
C THR A 147 -5.00 2.32 7.94
N ALA A 148 -3.86 2.28 8.65
CA ALA A 148 -3.77 1.66 9.97
C ALA A 148 -4.67 2.36 11.00
N ARG A 149 -4.66 3.70 11.04
CA ARG A 149 -5.55 4.49 11.91
C ARG A 149 -7.01 4.25 11.59
N LEU A 150 -7.36 4.18 10.31
CA LEU A 150 -8.74 3.95 9.87
C LEU A 150 -9.20 2.53 10.21
N MET A 151 -8.37 1.51 9.98
CA MET A 151 -8.67 0.12 10.36
C MET A 151 -8.83 -0.04 11.86
N LYS A 152 -8.00 0.65 12.65
CA LYS A 152 -8.15 0.69 14.11
C LYS A 152 -9.48 1.31 14.50
N ARG A 153 -9.83 2.49 13.95
CA ARG A 153 -11.11 3.16 14.24
C ARG A 153 -12.32 2.31 13.84
N LEU A 154 -12.26 1.61 12.70
CA LEU A 154 -13.31 0.70 12.25
C LEU A 154 -13.49 -0.53 13.15
N HIS A 155 -12.38 -1.04 13.67
CA HIS A 155 -12.39 -2.13 14.63
C HIS A 155 -12.95 -1.67 15.99
N ASP A 156 -12.50 -0.53 16.49
CA ASP A 156 -12.94 0.03 17.78
C ASP A 156 -14.43 0.43 17.76
N SER A 157 -14.95 0.81 16.59
CA SER A 157 -16.39 1.07 16.37
C SER A 157 -17.22 -0.19 16.08
N GLY A 158 -16.60 -1.38 16.10
CA GLY A 158 -17.29 -2.66 15.92
C GLY A 158 -17.80 -2.92 14.51
N LEU A 159 -17.41 -2.12 13.51
CA LEU A 159 -17.82 -2.29 12.11
C LEU A 159 -17.02 -3.40 11.41
N VAL A 160 -15.80 -3.66 11.89
CA VAL A 160 -14.89 -4.65 11.31
C VAL A 160 -14.25 -5.48 12.42
N SER A 161 -14.17 -6.80 12.24
CA SER A 161 -13.46 -7.71 13.14
C SER A 161 -12.10 -8.08 12.56
N ARG A 162 -11.09 -8.28 13.43
CA ARG A 162 -9.76 -8.74 13.04
C ARG A 162 -9.57 -10.20 13.43
N ASP A 163 -9.18 -11.02 12.47
CA ASP A 163 -8.73 -12.39 12.72
C ASP A 163 -7.26 -12.36 13.19
N VAL A 164 -7.05 -12.75 14.44
CA VAL A 164 -5.72 -12.80 15.09
C VAL A 164 -5.03 -14.16 14.94
N ASN A 165 -5.71 -15.15 14.36
CA ASN A 165 -5.20 -16.52 14.25
C ASN A 165 -4.07 -16.65 13.22
N SER A 166 -3.96 -15.71 12.28
CA SER A 166 -2.92 -15.71 11.25
C SER A 166 -2.26 -14.34 11.09
N LYS A 167 -0.98 -14.37 10.72
CA LYS A 167 -0.19 -13.18 10.37
C LYS A 167 0.10 -13.23 8.87
N PRO A 168 -0.07 -12.12 8.13
CA PRO A 168 -0.63 -10.82 8.56
C PRO A 168 -2.12 -10.90 8.94
N PHE A 169 -2.56 -10.06 9.88
CA PHE A 169 -3.95 -10.02 10.34
C PHE A 169 -4.91 -9.74 9.19
N ARG A 170 -6.06 -10.42 9.20
CA ARG A 170 -7.14 -10.24 8.23
C ARG A 170 -8.32 -9.55 8.88
N TYR A 171 -8.96 -8.68 8.14
CA TYR A 171 -10.13 -7.92 8.54
C TYR A 171 -11.35 -8.50 7.84
N ASN A 172 -12.47 -8.57 8.58
CA ASN A 172 -13.76 -9.05 8.13
C ASN A 172 -14.85 -8.04 8.50
N ILE A 173 -15.81 -7.83 7.62
CA ILE A 173 -16.96 -6.99 7.97
C ILE A 173 -17.84 -7.69 9.03
N THR A 174 -18.36 -6.92 9.99
CA THR A 174 -19.33 -7.40 10.99
C THR A 174 -20.76 -7.15 10.54
N ASP A 175 -21.74 -7.66 11.27
CA ASP A 175 -23.16 -7.38 11.04
C ASP A 175 -23.47 -5.87 11.08
N ALA A 176 -22.91 -5.15 12.07
CA ALA A 176 -23.04 -3.71 12.17
C ALA A 176 -22.42 -2.97 10.98
N GLY A 177 -21.28 -3.44 10.48
CA GLY A 177 -20.63 -2.91 9.28
C GLY A 177 -21.49 -3.09 8.03
N ARG A 178 -22.14 -4.25 7.88
CA ARG A 178 -23.03 -4.54 6.75
C ARG A 178 -24.29 -3.70 6.78
N GLU A 179 -24.87 -3.49 7.96
CA GLU A 179 -26.06 -2.66 8.12
C GLU A 179 -25.78 -1.21 7.74
N ARG A 180 -24.67 -0.64 8.24
CA ARG A 180 -24.24 0.73 7.89
C ARG A 180 -24.01 0.89 6.39
N LEU A 181 -23.44 -0.13 5.73
CA LEU A 181 -23.24 -0.12 4.28
C LEU A 181 -24.57 -0.16 3.52
N ARG A 182 -25.56 -0.94 4.01
CA ARG A 182 -26.90 -1.03 3.41
C ARG A 182 -27.68 0.28 3.56
N GLU A 183 -27.71 0.85 4.76
CA GLU A 183 -28.37 2.13 5.04
C GLU A 183 -27.88 3.23 4.09
N LYS A 184 -26.57 3.23 3.80
CA LYS A 184 -25.94 4.22 2.92
C LYS A 184 -26.11 3.93 1.43
N LEU A 185 -26.31 2.68 1.02
CA LEU A 185 -26.65 2.31 -0.37
C LEU A 185 -28.16 2.39 -0.66
N ALA A 186 -29.01 2.40 0.36
CA ALA A 186 -30.47 2.43 0.23
C ALA A 186 -31.15 3.81 -0.03
N PRO A 187 -30.51 5.00 -0.04
CA PRO A 187 -31.24 6.27 -0.18
C PRO A 187 -31.62 6.63 -1.65
N ALA A 188 -31.96 5.66 -2.50
CA ALA A 188 -32.35 5.91 -3.90
C ALA A 188 -33.59 5.13 -4.37
N ALA A 189 -34.46 4.71 -3.46
CA ALA A 189 -35.72 4.04 -3.82
C ALA A 189 -36.90 4.57 -3.01
N VAL A 190 -37.22 5.86 -3.17
CA VAL A 190 -38.57 6.42 -2.98
C VAL A 190 -38.80 7.51 -4.00
#